data_AF-A0A399EPZ1-F1
#
_entry.id   AF-A0A399EPZ1-F1
#
_cell.length_a   1.000
_cell.length_b   1.000
_cell.length_c   1.000
_cell.angle_alpha   90.00
_cell.angle_beta   90.00
_cell.angle_gamma   90.00
#
_symmetry.space_group_name_H-M   'P 1'
#
loop_
_entity.id
_entity.type
_entity.pdbx_description
1 polymer ?
#
loop_
_entity_poly.entity_id
_entity_poly.type
_entity_poly.pdbx_seq_one_letter_code
_entity_poly.pdbx_strand_id
1 'polypeptide(L)'
;MLELHTNAPAHWPRVRLEGLIPSNAPEVQTANRLLFSTTIETVFRRSGIQVLEADVLRLTREGVVEIPLRVRDGELEYDLFFYPVADEKAAAHYVAVYELAQKWGRLRPVFYSTDDLLAIYPAEIEPVARRDRLYIQAALSAPKGQYAMWWAERPGELFHYSSTYDLFDRIYREINGLEMRAFALILLELGMIREEYEFTASSLTDTTVEIPVEGPEGVPLIITFSQHRGVRFHFHIGRTSAEYRDLFLNLFLLRLKAWRKETDLTQARRLDSPSYTWWRELGKRLRMTDNGEQAISAVGSIRR
;
A
#
# COMPACT_ATOMS: atom_id res chain seq x y z
N MET A 1 -8.02 -5.00 -37.14
CA MET A 1 -7.15 -5.61 -36.12
C MET A 1 -5.88 -4.77 -36.00
N LEU A 2 -5.62 -4.20 -34.82
CA LEU A 2 -4.47 -3.35 -34.51
C LEU A 2 -3.46 -4.16 -33.69
N GLU A 3 -2.20 -4.24 -34.14
CA GLU A 3 -1.11 -4.82 -33.34
C GLU A 3 -0.55 -3.77 -32.39
N LEU A 4 -0.36 -4.15 -31.12
CA LEU A 4 0.09 -3.24 -30.07
C LEU A 4 1.62 -3.14 -30.02
N HIS A 5 2.11 -1.94 -29.76
CA HIS A 5 3.50 -1.65 -29.42
C HIS A 5 3.78 -2.04 -27.96
N THR A 6 4.96 -2.57 -27.68
CA THR A 6 5.32 -3.07 -26.35
C THR A 6 6.83 -3.18 -26.16
N ASN A 7 7.29 -3.06 -24.92
CA ASN A 7 8.64 -3.43 -24.48
C ASN A 7 8.72 -4.85 -23.88
N ALA A 8 7.70 -5.68 -24.07
CA ALA A 8 7.68 -7.06 -23.58
C ALA A 8 8.89 -7.87 -24.11
N PRO A 9 9.33 -8.92 -23.38
CA PRO A 9 10.35 -9.85 -23.85
C PRO A 9 10.06 -10.37 -25.26
N ALA A 10 11.09 -10.52 -26.08
CA ALA A 10 10.94 -10.83 -27.51
C ALA A 10 10.25 -12.18 -27.80
N HIS A 11 10.27 -13.12 -26.84
CA HIS A 11 9.58 -14.42 -26.96
C HIS A 11 8.08 -14.34 -26.65
N TRP A 12 7.59 -13.22 -26.10
CA TRP A 12 6.17 -13.07 -25.82
C TRP A 12 5.37 -12.98 -27.12
N PRO A 13 4.16 -13.56 -27.16
CA PRO A 13 3.30 -13.47 -28.32
C PRO A 13 2.87 -12.03 -28.60
N ARG A 14 2.77 -11.68 -29.88
CA ARG A 14 2.24 -10.37 -30.31
C ARG A 14 0.76 -10.26 -29.93
N VAL A 15 0.38 -9.10 -29.41
CA VAL A 15 -0.99 -8.82 -28.97
C VAL A 15 -1.68 -7.95 -30.00
N ARG A 16 -2.86 -8.38 -30.44
CA ARG A 16 -3.66 -7.69 -31.45
C ARG A 16 -5.07 -7.46 -30.94
N LEU A 17 -5.57 -6.24 -31.03
CA LEU A 17 -6.91 -5.86 -30.60
C LEU A 17 -7.85 -5.58 -31.78
N GLU A 18 -9.12 -5.91 -31.59
CA GLU A 18 -10.22 -5.53 -32.48
C GLU A 18 -11.25 -4.72 -31.70
N GLY A 19 -11.81 -3.67 -32.31
CA GLY A 19 -12.84 -2.85 -31.66
C GLY A 19 -12.34 -1.86 -30.62
N LEU A 20 -11.03 -1.56 -30.59
CA LEU A 20 -10.49 -0.51 -29.72
C LEU A 20 -11.04 0.87 -30.14
N ILE A 21 -11.52 1.63 -29.16
CA ILE A 21 -12.02 3.00 -29.37
C ILE A 21 -10.97 3.97 -28.80
N PRO A 22 -10.28 4.78 -29.63
CA PRO A 22 -9.25 5.71 -29.16
C PRO A 22 -9.91 6.94 -28.51
N SER A 23 -10.31 6.80 -27.24
CA SER A 23 -10.92 7.86 -26.46
C SER A 23 -10.44 7.82 -25.02
N ASN A 24 -10.31 9.01 -24.44
CA ASN A 24 -9.98 9.21 -23.04
C ASN A 24 -11.22 9.29 -22.12
N ALA A 25 -12.42 9.05 -22.66
CA ALA A 25 -13.64 8.96 -21.84
C ALA A 25 -13.55 7.79 -20.84
N PRO A 26 -13.90 7.95 -19.56
CA PRO A 26 -13.74 6.92 -18.53
C PRO A 26 -14.42 5.58 -18.87
N GLU A 27 -15.62 5.62 -19.44
CA GLU A 27 -16.37 4.40 -19.82
C GLU A 27 -15.66 3.66 -20.96
N VAL A 28 -15.10 4.40 -21.91
CA VAL A 28 -14.33 3.83 -23.02
C VAL A 28 -13.00 3.27 -22.54
N GLN A 29 -12.30 3.96 -21.63
CA GLN A 29 -11.08 3.43 -21.03
C GLN A 29 -11.34 2.12 -20.29
N THR A 30 -12.43 2.04 -19.53
CA THR A 30 -12.84 0.82 -18.83
C THR A 30 -13.14 -0.31 -19.82
N ALA A 31 -13.90 -0.03 -20.89
CA ALA A 31 -14.19 -1.02 -21.93
C ALA A 31 -12.92 -1.50 -22.65
N ASN A 32 -12.02 -0.58 -23.00
CA ASN A 32 -10.73 -0.91 -23.62
C ASN A 32 -9.82 -1.72 -22.69
N ARG A 33 -9.79 -1.43 -21.38
CA ARG A 33 -9.05 -2.23 -20.38
C ARG A 33 -9.59 -3.66 -20.33
N LEU A 34 -10.91 -3.85 -20.30
CA LEU A 34 -11.53 -5.18 -20.31
C LEU A 34 -11.21 -5.95 -21.58
N LEU A 35 -11.31 -5.28 -22.74
CA LEU A 35 -10.95 -5.85 -24.04
C LEU A 35 -9.47 -6.28 -24.06
N PHE A 36 -8.58 -5.45 -23.53
CA PHE A 36 -7.17 -5.77 -23.41
C PHE A 36 -6.93 -6.98 -22.50
N SER A 37 -7.48 -6.99 -21.28
CA SER A 37 -7.27 -8.08 -20.32
C SER A 37 -7.75 -9.43 -20.85
N THR A 38 -8.93 -9.46 -21.49
CA THR A 38 -9.47 -10.69 -22.10
C THR A 38 -8.64 -11.16 -23.30
N THR A 39 -8.09 -10.22 -24.09
CA THR A 39 -7.17 -10.54 -25.17
C THR A 39 -5.86 -11.11 -24.64
N ILE A 40 -5.24 -10.47 -23.64
CA ILE A 40 -4.01 -10.96 -23.01
C ILE A 40 -4.22 -12.39 -22.49
N GLU A 41 -5.31 -12.63 -21.75
CA GLU A 41 -5.59 -13.97 -21.23
C GLU A 41 -5.68 -15.02 -22.35
N THR A 42 -6.38 -14.69 -23.44
CA THR A 42 -6.54 -15.59 -24.60
C THR A 42 -5.22 -15.89 -25.29
N VAL A 43 -4.42 -14.85 -25.54
CA VAL A 43 -3.13 -14.96 -26.23
C VAL A 43 -2.12 -15.70 -25.35
N PHE A 44 -2.05 -15.37 -24.06
CA PHE A 44 -1.03 -15.89 -23.16
C PHE A 44 -1.27 -17.34 -22.75
N ARG A 45 -2.54 -17.78 -22.68
CA ARG A 45 -2.92 -19.18 -22.40
C ARG A 45 -2.22 -20.19 -23.32
N ARG A 46 -1.88 -19.81 -24.55
CA ARG A 46 -1.21 -20.67 -25.53
C ARG A 46 0.33 -20.60 -25.49
N SER A 47 0.89 -19.68 -24.71
CA SER A 47 2.32 -19.33 -24.69
C SER A 47 3.07 -19.76 -23.43
N GLY A 48 2.36 -20.32 -22.43
CA GLY A 48 2.94 -20.68 -21.13
C GLY A 48 3.07 -19.51 -20.15
N ILE A 49 2.71 -18.29 -20.56
CA ILE A 49 2.60 -17.12 -19.68
C ILE A 49 1.27 -17.19 -18.94
N GLN A 50 1.31 -17.09 -17.61
CA GLN A 50 0.13 -17.17 -16.75
C GLN A 50 -0.35 -15.77 -16.38
N VAL A 51 -1.63 -15.46 -16.61
CA VAL A 51 -2.27 -14.28 -16.01
C VAL A 51 -2.57 -14.58 -14.55
N LEU A 52 -2.12 -13.69 -13.64
CA LEU A 52 -2.25 -13.87 -12.20
C LEU A 52 -3.49 -13.15 -11.67
N GLU A 53 -3.47 -11.82 -11.74
CA GLU A 53 -4.40 -10.95 -11.03
C GLU A 53 -4.61 -9.66 -11.84
N ALA A 54 -5.78 -9.05 -11.72
CA ALA A 54 -6.12 -7.77 -12.32
C ALA A 54 -6.35 -6.71 -11.24
N ASP A 55 -6.16 -5.44 -11.60
CA ASP A 55 -6.39 -4.26 -10.74
C ASP A 55 -5.70 -4.37 -9.36
N VAL A 56 -4.44 -4.82 -9.38
CA VAL A 56 -3.65 -5.08 -8.17
C VAL A 56 -3.06 -3.78 -7.63
N LEU A 57 -3.19 -3.57 -6.33
CA LEU A 57 -2.55 -2.46 -5.65
C LEU A 57 -1.17 -2.90 -5.16
N ARG A 58 -0.10 -2.33 -5.70
CA ARG A 58 1.27 -2.57 -5.22
C ARG A 58 1.76 -1.44 -4.35
N LEU A 59 2.28 -1.83 -3.20
CA LEU A 59 2.80 -0.92 -2.22
C LEU A 59 4.27 -0.62 -2.49
N THR A 60 4.64 0.66 -2.43
CA THR A 60 6.00 1.18 -2.65
C THR A 60 6.35 2.19 -1.57
N ARG A 61 7.62 2.61 -1.50
CA ARG A 61 8.04 3.66 -0.55
C ARG A 61 7.42 5.02 -0.82
N GLU A 62 6.88 5.22 -2.02
CA GLU A 62 6.26 6.48 -2.43
C GLU A 62 4.74 6.44 -2.37
N GLY A 63 4.13 5.32 -1.99
CA GLY A 63 2.68 5.14 -1.95
C GLY A 63 2.24 3.88 -2.67
N VAL A 64 1.00 3.86 -3.13
CA VAL A 64 0.39 2.72 -3.83
C VAL A 64 0.33 2.97 -5.33
N VAL A 65 0.71 1.98 -6.12
CA VAL A 65 0.56 1.98 -7.57
C VAL A 65 -0.51 0.97 -7.94
N GLU A 66 -1.47 1.39 -8.75
CA GLU A 66 -2.47 0.50 -9.34
C GLU A 66 -1.86 -0.18 -10.57
N ILE A 67 -1.94 -1.51 -10.59
CA ILE A 67 -1.40 -2.34 -11.65
C ILE A 67 -2.58 -3.02 -12.35
N PRO A 68 -2.89 -2.63 -13.60
CA PRO A 68 -4.05 -3.15 -14.31
C PRO A 68 -4.05 -4.68 -14.45
N LEU A 69 -2.88 -5.26 -14.73
CA LEU A 69 -2.78 -6.70 -14.93
C LEU A 69 -1.39 -7.22 -14.54
N ARG A 70 -1.34 -8.36 -13.86
CA ARG A 70 -0.10 -9.04 -13.49
C ARG A 70 -0.02 -10.39 -14.17
N VAL A 71 1.16 -10.72 -14.69
CA VAL A 71 1.41 -12.00 -15.34
C VAL A 71 2.70 -12.62 -14.81
N ARG A 72 2.83 -13.93 -15.01
CA ARG A 72 4.02 -14.71 -14.70
C ARG A 72 4.53 -15.41 -15.95
N ASP A 73 5.82 -15.29 -16.18
CA ASP A 73 6.56 -15.99 -17.23
C ASP A 73 7.76 -16.69 -16.59
N GLY A 74 7.65 -18.02 -16.44
CA GLY A 74 8.55 -18.81 -15.61
C GLY A 74 8.52 -18.37 -14.14
N GLU A 75 9.69 -18.03 -13.60
CA GLU A 75 9.86 -17.55 -12.21
C GLU A 75 9.68 -16.02 -12.07
N LEU A 76 9.48 -15.31 -13.18
CA LEU A 76 9.42 -13.85 -13.19
C LEU A 76 7.98 -13.38 -13.30
N GLU A 77 7.59 -12.46 -12.41
CA GLU A 77 6.31 -11.75 -12.50
C GLU A 77 6.51 -10.37 -13.14
N TYR A 78 5.55 -9.95 -13.95
CA TYR A 78 5.56 -8.68 -14.67
C TYR A 78 4.26 -7.93 -14.45
N ASP A 79 4.36 -6.60 -14.50
CA ASP A 79 3.27 -5.67 -14.25
C ASP A 79 2.90 -4.96 -15.56
N LEU A 80 1.71 -5.24 -16.08
CA LEU A 80 1.29 -4.80 -17.40
C LEU A 80 0.48 -3.51 -17.29
N PHE A 81 0.86 -2.54 -18.11
CA PHE A 81 0.19 -1.26 -18.27
C PHE A 81 -0.31 -1.12 -19.69
N PHE A 82 -1.58 -0.74 -19.84
CA PHE A 82 -2.22 -0.60 -21.14
C PHE A 82 -2.60 0.85 -21.42
N TYR A 83 -2.17 1.33 -22.58
CA TYR A 83 -2.35 2.71 -23.04
C TYR A 83 -3.11 2.71 -24.38
N PRO A 84 -4.46 2.79 -24.35
CA PRO A 84 -5.27 2.78 -25.58
C PRO A 84 -5.09 4.04 -26.44
N VAL A 85 -4.58 5.12 -25.84
CA VAL A 85 -4.18 6.36 -26.52
C VAL A 85 -2.71 6.59 -26.15
N ALA A 86 -1.82 6.52 -27.13
CA ALA A 86 -0.39 6.80 -26.96
C ALA A 86 -0.14 8.31 -27.11
N ASP A 87 -0.44 9.06 -26.05
CA ASP A 87 -0.20 10.50 -25.97
C ASP A 87 0.92 10.84 -24.96
N GLU A 88 1.21 12.14 -24.81
CA GLU A 88 2.22 12.64 -23.89
C GLU A 88 1.94 12.24 -22.43
N LYS A 89 0.66 12.17 -22.04
CA LYS A 89 0.25 11.76 -20.69
C LYS A 89 0.52 10.28 -20.45
N ALA A 90 0.23 9.43 -21.43
CA ALA A 90 0.55 8.01 -21.38
C ALA A 90 2.06 7.77 -21.29
N ALA A 91 2.85 8.52 -22.07
CA ALA A 91 4.31 8.51 -22.02
C ALA A 91 4.84 8.93 -20.64
N ALA A 92 4.38 10.06 -20.11
CA ALA A 92 4.71 10.56 -18.78
C ALA A 92 4.41 9.52 -17.69
N HIS A 93 3.22 8.93 -17.72
CA HIS A 93 2.81 7.90 -16.76
C HIS A 93 3.74 6.68 -16.80
N TYR A 94 4.04 6.15 -17.98
CA TYR A 94 4.93 4.99 -18.08
C TYR A 94 6.36 5.30 -17.63
N VAL A 95 6.90 6.48 -17.99
CA VAL A 95 8.22 6.92 -17.52
C VAL A 95 8.25 6.98 -16.00
N ALA A 96 7.24 7.57 -15.35
CA ALA A 96 7.14 7.62 -13.90
C ALA A 96 7.09 6.21 -13.26
N VAL A 97 6.34 5.28 -13.85
CA VAL A 97 6.30 3.87 -13.40
C VAL A 97 7.68 3.21 -13.55
N TYR A 98 8.35 3.44 -14.68
CA TYR A 98 9.68 2.87 -14.95
C TYR A 98 10.74 3.41 -13.99
N GLU A 99 10.75 4.72 -13.73
CA GLU A 99 11.64 5.36 -12.75
C GLU A 99 11.40 4.79 -11.33
N LEU A 100 10.13 4.63 -10.93
CA LEU A 100 9.78 4.03 -9.66
C LEU A 100 10.24 2.57 -9.56
N ALA A 101 10.12 1.81 -10.65
CA ALA A 101 10.60 0.44 -10.75
C ALA A 101 12.12 0.35 -10.58
N GLN A 102 12.88 1.22 -11.26
CA GLN A 102 14.34 1.28 -11.13
C GLN A 102 14.80 1.64 -9.72
N LYS A 103 14.07 2.54 -9.06
CA LYS A 103 14.43 3.04 -7.73
C LYS A 103 14.22 2.02 -6.63
N TRP A 104 13.16 1.20 -6.71
CA TRP A 104 12.75 0.32 -5.60
C TRP A 104 12.74 -1.17 -5.93
N GLY A 105 12.77 -1.57 -7.20
CA GLY A 105 12.85 -2.97 -7.63
C GLY A 105 11.61 -3.83 -7.35
N ARG A 106 10.49 -3.24 -6.91
CA ARG A 106 9.23 -3.96 -6.63
C ARG A 106 8.30 -4.11 -7.84
N LEU A 107 8.60 -3.40 -8.93
CA LEU A 107 7.79 -3.37 -10.14
C LEU A 107 8.62 -3.87 -11.32
N ARG A 108 7.98 -4.55 -12.26
CA ARG A 108 8.57 -4.96 -13.54
C ARG A 108 7.65 -4.55 -14.69
N PRO A 109 7.64 -3.25 -15.04
CA PRO A 109 6.62 -2.68 -15.89
C PRO A 109 6.81 -3.04 -17.37
N VAL A 110 5.78 -3.62 -17.96
CA VAL A 110 5.63 -3.85 -19.40
C VAL A 110 4.47 -3.01 -19.91
N PHE A 111 4.69 -2.20 -20.94
CA PHE A 111 3.61 -1.46 -21.57
C PHE A 111 3.05 -2.19 -22.79
N TYR A 112 1.77 -1.95 -23.05
CA TYR A 112 1.13 -2.19 -24.33
C TYR A 112 0.43 -0.90 -24.76
N SER A 113 0.69 -0.44 -25.97
CA SER A 113 0.15 0.82 -26.49
C SER A 113 -0.22 0.72 -27.97
N THR A 114 -1.01 1.69 -28.44
CA THR A 114 -1.43 1.76 -29.85
C THR A 114 -0.37 2.34 -30.78
N ASP A 115 0.64 3.03 -30.24
CA ASP A 115 1.81 3.57 -30.95
C ASP A 115 3.06 3.47 -30.06
N ASP A 116 4.24 3.79 -30.58
CA ASP A 116 5.50 3.74 -29.85
C ASP A 116 5.59 4.82 -28.76
N LEU A 117 5.26 4.42 -27.54
CA LEU A 117 5.23 5.27 -26.36
C LEU A 117 6.63 5.78 -25.97
N LEU A 118 7.70 5.08 -26.36
CA LEU A 118 9.08 5.48 -26.08
C LEU A 118 9.61 6.55 -27.05
N ALA A 119 8.91 6.76 -28.16
CA ALA A 119 9.24 7.83 -29.11
C ALA A 119 8.69 9.20 -28.66
N ILE A 120 7.82 9.22 -27.65
CA ILE A 120 7.18 10.43 -27.11
C ILE A 120 7.95 10.90 -25.88
N TYR A 121 8.47 12.13 -25.92
CA TYR A 121 9.18 12.75 -24.80
C TYR A 121 8.23 13.65 -24.02
N PRO A 122 7.79 13.26 -22.80
CA PRO A 122 6.89 14.09 -22.01
C PRO A 122 7.60 15.31 -21.43
N ALA A 123 6.93 16.47 -21.46
CA ALA A 123 7.43 17.70 -20.86
C ALA A 123 7.39 17.65 -19.32
N GLU A 124 6.37 17.01 -18.74
CA GLU A 124 6.17 16.88 -17.30
C GLU A 124 5.90 15.43 -16.91
N ILE A 125 6.51 15.00 -15.80
CA ILE A 125 6.36 13.65 -15.24
C ILE A 125 5.71 13.79 -13.86
N GLU A 126 4.46 13.35 -13.74
CA GLU A 126 3.72 13.37 -12.48
C GLU A 126 3.97 12.11 -11.63
N PRO A 127 3.92 12.20 -10.29
CA PRO A 127 4.02 11.01 -9.44
C PRO A 127 2.85 10.05 -9.65
N VAL A 128 3.16 8.78 -9.97
CA VAL A 128 2.15 7.71 -10.15
C VAL A 128 1.75 7.02 -8.86
N ALA A 129 2.58 7.10 -7.81
CA ALA A 129 2.31 6.50 -6.52
C ALA A 129 1.32 7.37 -5.72
N ARG A 130 0.14 6.81 -5.45
CA ARG A 130 -0.95 7.44 -4.71
C ARG A 130 -0.75 7.36 -3.21
N ARG A 131 -1.08 8.46 -2.51
CA ARG A 131 -0.90 8.65 -1.05
C ARG A 131 -2.15 9.15 -0.34
N ASP A 132 -3.24 9.25 -1.10
CA ASP A 132 -4.52 9.82 -0.70
C ASP A 132 -5.32 8.90 0.23
N ARG A 133 -5.00 7.61 0.28
CA ARG A 133 -5.70 6.59 1.06
C ARG A 133 -4.75 5.50 1.57
N LEU A 134 -5.22 4.71 2.53
CA LEU A 134 -4.56 3.50 3.03
C LEU A 134 -4.85 2.25 2.20
N TYR A 135 -5.88 2.31 1.35
CA TYR A 135 -6.34 1.18 0.53
C TYR A 135 -6.63 -0.08 1.36
N ILE A 136 -7.29 0.13 2.50
CA ILE A 136 -7.74 -0.93 3.40
C ILE A 136 -9.23 -1.21 3.18
N GLN A 137 -9.62 -2.45 3.44
CA GLN A 137 -11.00 -2.89 3.42
C GLN A 137 -11.35 -3.60 4.72
N ALA A 138 -12.54 -3.37 5.24
CA ALA A 138 -13.01 -4.06 6.44
C ALA A 138 -13.21 -5.55 6.14
N ALA A 139 -12.67 -6.42 6.99
CA ALA A 139 -12.90 -7.85 6.92
C ALA A 139 -13.92 -8.26 7.99
N LEU A 140 -14.73 -9.29 7.71
CA LEU A 140 -15.67 -9.83 8.72
C LEU A 140 -14.93 -10.51 9.87
N SER A 141 -13.79 -11.12 9.59
CA SER A 141 -12.95 -11.77 10.59
C SER A 141 -11.49 -11.77 10.14
N ALA A 142 -10.56 -11.76 11.10
CA ALA A 142 -9.15 -11.98 10.80
C ALA A 142 -8.89 -13.48 10.59
N PRO A 143 -8.10 -13.88 9.58
CA PRO A 143 -7.60 -15.25 9.47
C PRO A 143 -6.97 -15.75 10.77
N LYS A 144 -7.09 -17.06 11.05
CA LYS A 144 -6.44 -17.68 12.21
C LYS A 144 -4.93 -17.54 12.11
N GLY A 145 -4.28 -17.31 13.24
CA GLY A 145 -2.83 -17.18 13.29
C GLY A 145 -2.32 -16.22 14.35
N GLN A 146 -1.04 -15.89 14.23
CA GLN A 146 -0.37 -14.93 15.09
C GLN A 146 -0.14 -13.62 14.34
N TYR A 147 -0.51 -12.54 14.99
CA TYR A 147 -0.33 -11.17 14.53
C TYR A 147 0.60 -10.45 15.49
N ALA A 148 1.39 -9.49 15.00
CA ALA A 148 2.21 -8.62 15.84
C ALA A 148 2.48 -7.29 15.15
N MET A 149 2.79 -6.26 15.93
CA MET A 149 3.28 -4.98 15.40
C MET A 149 4.68 -5.12 14.79
N TRP A 150 5.47 -6.02 15.36
CA TRP A 150 6.81 -6.36 14.89
C TRP A 150 7.20 -7.76 15.40
N TRP A 151 8.04 -8.46 14.65
CA TRP A 151 8.72 -9.69 15.06
C TRP A 151 10.11 -9.74 14.43
N ALA A 152 11.02 -10.45 15.10
CA ALA A 152 12.34 -10.73 14.58
C ALA A 152 12.25 -11.73 13.42
N GLU A 153 12.81 -11.39 12.27
CA GLU A 153 12.97 -12.33 11.14
C GLU A 153 14.21 -13.20 11.31
N ARG A 154 15.20 -12.71 12.08
CA ARG A 154 16.44 -13.42 12.38
C ARG A 154 16.74 -13.40 13.89
N PRO A 155 17.38 -14.46 14.42
CA PRO A 155 17.85 -14.46 15.80
C PRO A 155 18.74 -13.25 16.10
N GLY A 156 18.49 -12.57 17.21
CA GLY A 156 19.26 -11.41 17.65
C GLY A 156 18.80 -10.06 17.08
N GLU A 157 17.79 -10.02 16.21
CA GLU A 157 17.16 -8.75 15.83
C GLU A 157 16.44 -8.12 17.02
N LEU A 158 16.57 -6.81 17.15
CA LEU A 158 16.01 -6.05 18.26
C LEU A 158 15.04 -4.99 17.72
N PHE A 159 13.84 -4.96 18.27
CA PHE A 159 12.78 -4.07 17.79
C PHE A 159 13.23 -2.61 17.73
N HIS A 160 13.89 -2.11 18.78
CA HIS A 160 14.25 -0.70 18.90
C HIS A 160 15.37 -0.24 17.96
N TYR A 161 16.02 -1.15 17.24
CA TYR A 161 16.96 -0.87 16.14
C TYR A 161 16.35 -1.13 14.76
N SER A 162 15.08 -1.55 14.68
CA SER A 162 14.43 -1.85 13.41
C SER A 162 13.86 -0.58 12.75
N SER A 163 13.80 -0.59 11.42
CA SER A 163 13.08 0.40 10.61
C SER A 163 11.60 0.52 11.01
N THR A 164 10.98 -0.59 11.42
CA THR A 164 9.60 -0.61 11.92
C THR A 164 9.44 0.26 13.18
N TYR A 165 10.41 0.26 14.10
CA TYR A 165 10.38 1.13 15.28
C TYR A 165 10.46 2.60 14.90
N ASP A 166 11.37 2.97 13.99
CA ASP A 166 11.49 4.35 13.50
C ASP A 166 10.20 4.84 12.83
N LEU A 167 9.52 3.97 12.09
CA LEU A 167 8.23 4.27 11.48
C LEU A 167 7.14 4.48 12.52
N PHE A 168 7.01 3.58 13.49
CA PHE A 168 6.07 3.79 14.60
C PHE A 168 6.38 5.05 15.40
N ASP A 169 7.65 5.33 15.70
CA ASP A 169 8.04 6.53 16.43
C ASP A 169 7.65 7.82 15.69
N ARG A 170 7.84 7.85 14.38
CA ARG A 170 7.37 8.95 13.54
C ARG A 170 5.84 9.04 13.53
N ILE A 171 5.14 7.93 13.38
CA ILE A 171 3.66 7.89 13.42
C ILE A 171 3.16 8.48 14.74
N TYR A 172 3.61 7.94 15.89
CA TYR A 172 3.20 8.38 17.22
C TYR A 172 3.49 9.85 17.46
N ARG A 173 4.60 10.37 16.93
CA ARG A 173 4.94 11.79 16.99
C ARG A 173 4.03 12.65 16.11
N GLU A 174 3.68 12.18 14.91
CA GLU A 174 2.81 12.90 13.99
C GLU A 174 1.35 12.98 14.47
N ILE A 175 0.87 11.93 15.14
CA ILE A 175 -0.49 11.85 15.69
C ILE A 175 -0.60 12.32 17.14
N ASN A 176 0.48 12.79 17.77
CA ASN A 176 0.49 13.22 19.17
C ASN A 176 -0.58 14.29 19.43
N GLY A 177 -1.58 13.95 20.25
CA GLY A 177 -2.73 14.81 20.58
C GLY A 177 -3.85 14.79 19.54
N LEU A 178 -3.73 13.95 18.50
CA LEU A 178 -4.67 13.78 17.40
C LEU A 178 -5.06 12.30 17.21
N GLU A 179 -4.80 11.43 18.18
CA GLU A 179 -4.93 9.97 18.02
C GLU A 179 -6.36 9.54 17.71
N MET A 180 -7.35 10.13 18.39
CA MET A 180 -8.76 9.84 18.12
C MET A 180 -9.16 10.27 16.70
N ARG A 181 -8.65 11.43 16.24
CA ARG A 181 -8.92 11.95 14.89
C ARG A 181 -8.24 11.08 13.83
N ALA A 182 -7.01 10.65 14.08
CA ALA A 182 -6.27 9.75 13.20
C ALA A 182 -6.95 8.37 13.10
N PHE A 183 -7.56 7.88 14.20
CA PHE A 183 -8.36 6.67 14.14
C PHE A 183 -9.71 6.89 13.44
N ALA A 184 -10.37 8.03 13.67
CA ALA A 184 -11.58 8.40 12.92
C ALA A 184 -11.32 8.46 11.40
N LEU A 185 -10.15 8.95 10.98
CA LEU A 185 -9.72 8.91 9.58
C LEU A 185 -9.70 7.48 9.02
N ILE A 186 -9.17 6.51 9.79
CA ILE A 186 -9.18 5.09 9.39
C ILE A 186 -10.62 4.58 9.27
N LEU A 187 -11.50 4.93 10.22
CA LEU A 187 -12.90 4.51 10.18
C LEU A 187 -13.67 5.10 8.99
N LEU A 188 -13.39 6.36 8.63
CA LEU A 188 -13.93 7.01 7.44
C LEU A 188 -13.45 6.29 6.16
N GLU A 189 -12.17 5.96 6.08
CA GLU A 189 -11.60 5.23 4.93
C GLU A 189 -12.18 3.81 4.78
N LEU A 190 -12.55 3.18 5.90
CA LEU A 190 -13.24 1.89 5.95
C LEU A 190 -14.76 2.00 5.72
N GLY A 191 -15.32 3.22 5.64
CA GLY A 191 -16.76 3.46 5.51
C GLY A 191 -17.57 3.06 6.76
N MET A 192 -16.92 2.95 7.93
CA MET A 192 -17.58 2.58 9.18
C MET A 192 -18.27 3.76 9.88
N ILE A 193 -17.85 4.99 9.58
CA ILE A 193 -18.49 6.24 9.99
C ILE A 193 -18.57 7.17 8.78
N ARG A 194 -19.45 8.19 8.81
CA ARG A 194 -19.57 9.17 7.71
C ARG A 194 -18.88 10.49 8.05
N GLU A 195 -18.87 10.86 9.32
CA GLU A 195 -18.28 12.09 9.81
C GLU A 195 -17.35 11.86 11.01
N GLU A 196 -16.29 12.67 11.12
CA GLU A 196 -15.26 12.52 12.16
C GLU A 196 -15.82 12.65 13.60
N TYR A 197 -16.90 13.42 13.77
CA TYR A 197 -17.52 13.65 15.07
C TYR A 197 -18.20 12.40 15.63
N GLU A 198 -18.65 11.46 14.78
CA GLU A 198 -19.36 10.24 15.21
C GLU A 198 -18.48 9.39 16.14
N PHE A 199 -17.17 9.36 15.88
CA PHE A 199 -16.22 8.66 16.74
C PHE A 199 -15.67 9.56 17.84
N THR A 200 -15.32 10.81 17.53
CA THR A 200 -14.67 11.70 18.51
C THR A 200 -15.62 12.18 19.63
N ALA A 201 -16.93 12.16 19.40
CA ALA A 201 -17.95 12.40 20.43
C ALA A 201 -18.29 11.15 21.27
N SER A 202 -17.81 9.97 20.86
CA SER A 202 -18.08 8.70 21.55
C SER A 202 -17.24 8.60 22.83
N SER A 203 -17.89 8.35 23.96
CA SER A 203 -17.25 8.14 25.27
C SER A 203 -16.68 6.71 25.41
N LEU A 204 -15.97 6.21 24.41
CA LEU A 204 -15.21 4.95 24.49
C LEU A 204 -13.99 5.17 25.39
N THR A 205 -14.23 5.26 26.70
CA THR A 205 -13.22 5.72 27.66
C THR A 205 -12.27 4.63 28.14
N ASP A 206 -12.50 3.34 27.87
CA ASP A 206 -11.57 2.27 28.29
C ASP A 206 -11.50 1.02 27.40
N THR A 207 -12.32 0.90 26.36
CA THR A 207 -12.34 -0.31 25.53
C THR A 207 -11.30 -0.23 24.40
N THR A 208 -10.62 -1.36 24.16
CA THR A 208 -9.81 -1.52 22.96
C THR A 208 -10.72 -1.87 21.80
N VAL A 209 -10.75 -1.03 20.78
CA VAL A 209 -11.41 -1.32 19.50
C VAL A 209 -10.44 -2.14 18.66
N GLU A 210 -10.91 -3.24 18.08
CA GLU A 210 -10.13 -4.08 17.18
C GLU A 210 -10.91 -4.29 15.88
N ILE A 211 -10.27 -4.00 14.75
CA ILE A 211 -10.88 -4.07 13.43
C ILE A 211 -10.00 -4.96 12.55
N PRO A 212 -10.46 -6.15 12.16
CA PRO A 212 -9.78 -6.92 11.14
C PRO A 212 -9.97 -6.23 9.78
N VAL A 213 -8.87 -6.07 9.05
CA VAL A 213 -8.86 -5.45 7.73
C VAL A 213 -7.98 -6.23 6.77
N GLU A 214 -8.22 -6.04 5.48
CA GLU A 214 -7.30 -6.41 4.41
C GLU A 214 -6.63 -5.15 3.87
N GLY A 215 -5.31 -5.15 3.78
CA GLY A 215 -4.54 -4.03 3.22
C GLY A 215 -4.23 -4.19 1.73
N PRO A 216 -3.39 -3.29 1.16
CA PRO A 216 -2.82 -3.45 -0.16
C PRO A 216 -2.26 -4.87 -0.37
N GLU A 217 -2.28 -5.37 -1.60
CA GLU A 217 -1.76 -6.70 -1.93
C GLU A 217 -2.48 -7.86 -1.19
N GLY A 218 -3.69 -7.63 -0.65
CA GLY A 218 -4.49 -8.66 0.02
C GLY A 218 -3.97 -9.11 1.39
N VAL A 219 -3.09 -8.31 2.02
CA VAL A 219 -2.43 -8.72 3.27
C VAL A 219 -3.37 -8.54 4.47
N PRO A 220 -3.62 -9.59 5.28
CA PRO A 220 -4.48 -9.48 6.45
C PRO A 220 -3.80 -8.75 7.61
N LEU A 221 -4.55 -7.82 8.21
CA LEU A 221 -4.10 -6.93 9.28
C LEU A 221 -5.16 -6.84 10.37
N ILE A 222 -4.76 -6.47 11.57
CA ILE A 222 -5.68 -6.03 12.63
C ILE A 222 -5.27 -4.61 13.02
N ILE A 223 -6.21 -3.67 12.94
CA ILE A 223 -6.04 -2.33 13.47
C ILE A 223 -6.65 -2.30 14.85
N THR A 224 -5.88 -1.86 15.84
CA THR A 224 -6.39 -1.69 17.21
C THR A 224 -6.24 -0.25 17.67
N PHE A 225 -7.20 0.22 18.45
CA PHE A 225 -7.18 1.54 19.04
C PHE A 225 -7.59 1.50 20.51
N SER A 226 -6.92 2.29 21.34
CA SER A 226 -7.30 2.57 22.73
C SER A 226 -6.77 3.95 23.10
N GLN A 227 -7.43 4.69 23.98
CA GLN A 227 -7.00 6.05 24.35
C GLN A 227 -5.57 6.10 24.95
N HIS A 228 -5.17 5.05 25.67
CA HIS A 228 -3.86 4.98 26.33
C HIS A 228 -2.71 4.51 25.44
N ARG A 229 -2.98 3.79 24.35
CA ARG A 229 -1.94 3.22 23.47
C ARG A 229 -2.03 3.68 22.02
N GLY A 230 -3.05 4.43 21.66
CA GLY A 230 -3.28 4.96 20.33
C GLY A 230 -3.58 3.88 19.30
N VAL A 231 -3.36 4.25 18.04
CA VAL A 231 -3.52 3.36 16.87
C VAL A 231 -2.33 2.42 16.77
N ARG A 232 -2.60 1.13 16.62
CA ARG A 232 -1.59 0.08 16.39
C ARG A 232 -2.01 -0.82 15.25
N PHE A 233 -1.05 -1.17 14.40
CA PHE A 233 -1.24 -2.09 13.28
C PHE A 233 -0.56 -3.40 13.60
N HIS A 234 -1.29 -4.51 13.46
CA HIS A 234 -0.80 -5.84 13.72
C HIS A 234 -0.86 -6.65 12.43
N PHE A 235 0.29 -7.18 12.03
CA PHE A 235 0.47 -7.88 10.77
C PHE A 235 0.56 -9.38 11.02
N HIS A 236 -0.02 -10.19 10.12
CA HIS A 236 0.01 -11.63 10.24
C HIS A 236 1.43 -12.17 9.99
N ILE A 237 2.06 -12.75 11.01
CA ILE A 237 3.49 -13.15 10.97
C ILE A 237 3.80 -14.10 9.81
N GLY A 238 2.90 -15.07 9.55
CA GLY A 238 3.10 -16.05 8.47
C GLY A 238 2.66 -15.61 7.07
N ARG A 239 2.17 -14.38 6.89
CA ARG A 239 1.61 -13.89 5.61
C ARG A 239 2.09 -12.49 5.23
N THR A 240 3.00 -11.92 6.01
CA THR A 240 3.49 -10.56 5.82
C THR A 240 5.01 -10.58 5.90
N SER A 241 5.69 -9.97 4.93
CA SER A 241 7.13 -9.72 5.03
C SER A 241 7.43 -8.47 5.87
N ALA A 242 8.62 -8.38 6.47
CA ALA A 242 9.04 -7.13 7.12
C ALA A 242 9.03 -5.93 6.16
N GLU A 243 9.36 -6.15 4.89
CA GLU A 243 9.30 -5.12 3.85
C GLU A 243 7.87 -4.56 3.69
N TYR A 244 6.87 -5.42 3.51
CA TYR A 244 5.47 -4.98 3.39
C TYR A 244 5.03 -4.20 4.64
N ARG A 245 5.36 -4.71 5.83
CA ARG A 245 5.06 -4.08 7.11
C ARG A 245 5.57 -2.63 7.13
N ASP A 246 6.82 -2.42 6.77
CA ASP A 246 7.44 -1.09 6.76
C ASP A 246 6.84 -0.18 5.69
N LEU A 247 6.58 -0.71 4.50
CA LEU A 247 5.93 0.04 3.43
C LEU A 247 4.52 0.50 3.83
N PHE A 248 3.77 -0.34 4.54
CA PHE A 248 2.40 -0.02 4.98
C PHE A 248 2.42 1.07 6.06
N LEU A 249 3.31 0.95 7.04
CA LEU A 249 3.47 1.99 8.06
C LEU A 249 3.94 3.32 7.44
N ASN A 250 4.81 3.27 6.43
CA ASN A 250 5.19 4.45 5.68
C ASN A 250 4.01 5.05 4.89
N LEU A 251 3.16 4.23 4.26
CA LEU A 251 1.93 4.69 3.61
C LEU A 251 1.03 5.43 4.60
N PHE A 252 0.82 4.86 5.80
CA PHE A 252 0.04 5.54 6.84
C PHE A 252 0.66 6.88 7.23
N LEU A 253 1.97 6.93 7.41
CA LEU A 253 2.68 8.18 7.70
C LEU A 253 2.52 9.22 6.58
N LEU A 254 2.58 8.80 5.31
CA LEU A 254 2.34 9.68 4.16
C LEU A 254 0.89 10.19 4.14
N ARG A 255 -0.08 9.31 4.41
CA ARG A 255 -1.50 9.66 4.48
C ARG A 255 -1.77 10.67 5.59
N LEU A 256 -1.18 10.49 6.78
CA LEU A 256 -1.29 11.43 7.89
C LEU A 256 -0.77 12.83 7.52
N LYS A 257 0.35 12.90 6.79
CA LYS A 257 0.91 14.19 6.33
C LYS A 257 0.00 14.87 5.32
N ALA A 258 -0.57 14.11 4.37
CA ALA A 258 -1.54 14.63 3.41
C ALA A 258 -2.79 15.15 4.13
N TRP A 259 -3.36 14.34 5.03
CA TRP A 259 -4.51 14.70 5.84
C TRP A 259 -4.29 15.99 6.64
N ARG A 260 -3.15 16.12 7.35
CA ARG A 260 -2.84 17.35 8.11
C ARG A 260 -2.80 18.61 7.24
N LYS A 261 -2.33 18.49 5.99
CA LYS A 261 -2.30 19.59 5.01
C LYS A 261 -3.71 19.93 4.53
N GLU A 262 -4.55 18.92 4.28
CA GLU A 262 -5.94 19.08 3.85
C GLU A 262 -6.80 19.78 4.92
N THR A 263 -6.59 19.44 6.20
CA THR A 263 -7.39 19.94 7.32
C THR A 263 -6.80 21.15 8.04
N ASP A 264 -5.71 21.73 7.53
CA ASP A 264 -4.91 22.81 8.14
C ASP A 264 -4.61 22.61 9.64
N LEU A 265 -4.27 21.37 10.03
CA LEU A 265 -3.92 21.03 11.42
C LEU A 265 -2.44 21.25 11.71
N THR A 266 -1.78 22.07 10.89
CA THR A 266 -0.34 22.35 11.00
C THR A 266 0.00 23.03 12.34
N GLN A 267 -0.95 23.80 12.89
CA GLN A 267 -0.77 24.60 14.10
C GLN A 267 -1.35 23.98 15.39
N ALA A 268 -1.96 22.79 15.32
CA ALA A 268 -2.52 22.12 16.51
C ALA A 268 -1.42 21.90 17.56
N ARG A 269 -1.62 22.44 18.78
CA ARG A 269 -0.66 22.34 19.89
C ARG A 269 -0.44 20.88 20.28
N ARG A 270 0.82 20.46 20.26
CA ARG A 270 1.28 19.13 20.70
C ARG A 270 1.41 19.12 22.23
N LEU A 271 0.33 18.80 22.93
CA LEU A 271 0.44 18.34 24.32
C LEU A 271 0.84 16.85 24.26
N ASP A 272 1.75 16.42 25.13
CA ASP A 272 2.14 15.00 25.22
C ASP A 272 0.91 14.17 25.62
N SER A 273 0.35 13.44 24.67
CA SER A 273 -0.82 12.58 24.89
C SER A 273 -0.44 11.36 25.73
N PRO A 274 -1.43 10.69 26.37
CA PRO A 274 -1.20 9.42 27.03
C PRO A 274 -0.60 8.35 26.10
N SER A 275 -1.07 8.30 24.85
CA SER A 275 -0.60 7.36 23.83
C SER A 275 0.86 7.58 23.44
N TYR A 276 1.25 8.85 23.22
CA TYR A 276 2.62 9.19 22.89
C TYR A 276 3.58 8.97 24.07
N THR A 277 3.12 9.29 25.29
CA THR A 277 3.87 9.03 26.53
C THR A 277 4.12 7.53 26.71
N TRP A 278 3.07 6.70 26.55
CA TRP A 278 3.19 5.25 26.59
C TRP A 278 4.20 4.71 25.58
N TRP A 279 4.18 5.21 24.34
CA TRP A 279 5.12 4.80 23.29
C TRP A 279 6.57 5.15 23.66
N ARG A 280 6.81 6.37 24.15
CA ARG A 280 8.15 6.80 24.59
C ARG A 280 8.67 5.96 25.75
N GLU A 281 7.81 5.62 26.71
CA GLU A 281 8.15 4.75 27.83
C GLU A 281 8.44 3.31 27.40
N LEU A 282 7.70 2.77 26.43
CA LEU A 282 8.03 1.50 25.80
C LEU A 282 9.44 1.55 25.19
N GLY A 283 9.75 2.58 24.39
CA GLY A 283 11.08 2.78 23.80
C GLY A 283 12.21 2.87 24.82
N LYS A 284 11.98 3.56 25.96
CA LYS A 284 12.95 3.60 27.08
C LYS A 284 13.18 2.22 27.67
N ARG A 285 12.12 1.46 27.96
CA ARG A 285 12.21 0.11 28.52
C ARG A 285 12.97 -0.83 27.60
N LEU A 286 12.65 -0.82 26.31
CA LEU A 286 13.31 -1.66 25.30
C LEU A 286 14.83 -1.45 25.25
N ARG A 287 15.30 -0.20 25.39
CA ARG A 287 16.73 0.13 25.44
C ARG A 287 17.42 -0.28 26.74
N MET A 288 16.66 -0.42 27.83
CA MET A 288 17.20 -0.83 29.14
C MET A 288 17.25 -2.36 29.31
N THR A 289 16.36 -3.10 28.65
CA THR A 289 16.29 -4.57 28.70
C THR A 289 17.44 -5.26 27.95
N ASP A 290 18.21 -4.53 27.13
CA ASP A 290 19.30 -5.07 26.29
C ASP A 290 20.51 -5.63 27.08
N ASN A 291 20.49 -5.52 28.41
CA ASN A 291 21.60 -5.95 29.29
C ASN A 291 21.47 -7.38 29.87
N GLY A 292 20.45 -8.18 29.52
CA GLY A 292 20.38 -9.54 30.07
C GLY A 292 19.21 -10.42 29.63
N GLU A 293 19.56 -11.44 28.86
CA GLU A 293 18.98 -12.80 28.84
C GLU A 293 17.76 -13.17 27.97
N GLN A 294 16.90 -12.27 27.47
CA GLN A 294 15.87 -12.67 26.48
C GLN A 294 15.59 -11.59 25.43
N ALA A 295 16.04 -11.82 24.19
CA ALA A 295 15.68 -10.98 23.04
C ALA A 295 14.16 -11.08 22.80
N ILE A 296 13.50 -9.92 22.72
CA ILE A 296 12.06 -9.85 22.45
C ILE A 296 11.80 -10.37 21.05
N SER A 297 11.08 -11.49 20.94
CA SER A 297 10.80 -12.14 19.65
C SER A 297 9.66 -11.47 18.86
N ALA A 298 8.73 -10.81 19.56
CA ALA A 298 7.63 -10.07 18.94
C ALA A 298 7.07 -8.98 19.88
N VAL A 299 6.53 -7.91 19.29
CA VAL A 299 5.95 -6.77 20.00
C VAL A 299 4.48 -6.61 19.62
N GLY A 300 3.63 -6.42 20.64
CA GLY A 300 2.20 -6.19 20.45
C GLY A 300 1.42 -7.41 19.95
N SER A 301 1.83 -8.63 20.28
CA SER A 301 1.24 -9.85 19.72
C SER A 301 -0.26 -10.04 20.01
N ILE A 302 -1.01 -10.52 19.01
CA ILE A 302 -2.42 -10.94 19.09
C ILE A 302 -2.54 -12.35 18.49
N ARG A 303 -3.35 -13.22 19.09
CA ARG A 303 -3.66 -14.56 18.57
C ARG A 303 -5.13 -14.68 18.20
N ARG A 304 -5.43 -15.23 17.02
CA ARG A 304 -6.78 -15.52 16.50
C ARG A 304 -6.94 -16.99 16.16
#